data_AF-A0A1M6RFD2-F1
#
_entry.id   AF-A0A1M6RFD2-F1
#
_cell.length_a   1.000
_cell.length_b   1.000
_cell.length_c   1.000
_cell.angle_alpha   90.00
_cell.angle_beta   90.00
_cell.angle_gamma   90.00
#
_symmetry.space_group_name_H-M   'P 1'
#
loop_
_entity.id
_entity.type
_entity.pdbx_description
1 polymer ?
#
loop_
_entity_poly.entity_id
_entity_poly.type
_entity_poly.pdbx_seq_one_letter_code
_entity_poly.pdbx_strand_id
1 'polypeptide(L)'
;MSILFDKMTPTAREIAEEKLRNEGILAPDAPLEYAFEVRPAELEALEKARLKFDHQIADCGSKDHQKIAELAIAKARCVSDYIAEMAG
;
A
#
# COMPACT_ATOMS: atom_id res chain seq x y z
N MET A 1 -8.21 -6.72 9.27
CA MET A 1 -7.39 -5.50 9.31
C MET A 1 -6.08 -5.83 8.57
N SER A 2 -5.55 -4.95 7.70
CA SER A 2 -4.31 -5.27 6.96
C SER A 2 -3.10 -5.16 7.89
N ILE A 3 -2.26 -6.19 7.90
CA ILE A 3 -1.01 -6.24 8.70
C ILE A 3 -0.07 -5.05 8.42
N LEU A 4 -0.23 -4.41 7.25
CA LEU A 4 0.43 -3.15 6.93
C LEU A 4 0.17 -2.09 7.98
N PHE A 5 -1.08 -1.86 8.36
CA PHE A 5 -1.45 -0.81 9.30
C PHE A 5 -1.10 -1.15 10.75
N ASP A 6 -1.02 -2.45 11.08
CA ASP A 6 -0.53 -2.90 12.40
C ASP A 6 0.97 -2.64 12.57
N LYS A 7 1.74 -2.75 11.47
CA LYS A 7 3.18 -2.47 11.42
C LYS A 7 3.51 -1.03 11.07
N MET A 8 2.53 -0.26 10.59
CA MET A 8 2.74 1.08 10.07
C MET A 8 3.15 2.03 11.20
N THR A 9 4.36 2.57 11.08
CA THR A 9 4.85 3.63 11.98
C THR A 9 4.54 5.00 11.37
N PRO A 10 4.45 6.08 12.17
CA PRO A 10 4.23 7.44 11.65
C PRO A 10 5.25 7.83 10.58
N THR A 11 6.54 7.57 10.82
CA THR A 11 7.62 7.84 9.85
C THR A 11 7.49 7.03 8.57
N ALA A 12 7.15 5.74 8.68
CA ALA A 12 6.93 4.91 7.48
C ALA A 12 5.73 5.39 6.66
N ARG A 13 4.67 5.86 7.34
CA ARG A 13 3.48 6.42 6.70
C ARG A 13 3.82 7.70 5.95
N GLU A 14 4.53 8.64 6.57
CA GLU A 14 4.95 9.89 5.93
C GLU A 14 5.74 9.63 4.64
N ILE A 15 6.73 8.73 4.69
CA ILE A 15 7.54 8.34 3.51
C ILE A 15 6.65 7.73 2.42
N ALA A 16 5.75 6.81 2.78
CA ALA A 16 4.89 6.14 1.83
C ALA A 16 3.89 7.12 1.18
N GLU A 17 3.25 7.98 1.97
CA GLU A 17 2.28 8.96 1.47
C GLU A 17 2.95 9.98 0.55
N GLU A 18 4.11 10.54 0.93
CA GLU A 18 4.84 11.48 0.08
C GLU A 18 5.14 10.84 -1.29
N LYS A 19 5.62 9.59 -1.28
CA LYS A 19 5.98 8.89 -2.51
C LYS A 19 4.76 8.58 -3.39
N LEU A 20 3.68 8.10 -2.80
CA LEU A 20 2.46 7.75 -3.52
C LEU A 20 1.73 8.98 -4.06
N ARG A 21 1.78 10.11 -3.36
CA ARG A 21 1.27 11.41 -3.86
C ARG A 21 2.07 11.90 -5.06
N ASN A 22 3.39 11.83 -4.99
CA ASN A 22 4.26 12.21 -6.11
C ASN A 22 4.05 11.33 -7.36
N GLU A 23 3.55 10.11 -7.18
CA GLU A 23 3.23 9.17 -8.26
C GLU A 23 1.78 9.26 -8.74
N GLY A 24 0.95 10.10 -8.12
CA GLY A 24 -0.46 10.25 -8.46
C GLY A 24 -1.34 9.07 -8.03
N ILE A 25 -0.81 8.12 -7.26
CA ILE A 25 -1.58 6.98 -6.72
C ILE A 25 -2.43 7.44 -5.53
N LEU A 26 -1.92 8.37 -4.72
CA LEU A 26 -2.64 8.94 -3.58
C LEU A 26 -2.98 10.41 -3.86
N ALA A 27 -4.20 10.83 -3.54
CA ALA A 27 -4.59 12.23 -3.65
C ALA A 27 -3.85 13.11 -2.61
N PRO A 28 -3.69 14.43 -2.87
CA PRO A 28 -2.89 15.33 -2.02
C PRO A 28 -3.22 15.29 -0.52
N ASP A 29 -4.51 15.15 -0.18
CA ASP A 29 -4.98 15.15 1.22
C ASP A 29 -5.55 13.78 1.66
N ALA A 30 -5.39 12.75 0.83
CA ALA A 30 -5.87 11.42 1.17
C ALA A 30 -4.91 10.73 2.16
N PRO A 31 -5.44 10.00 3.16
CA PRO A 31 -4.62 9.18 4.04
C PRO A 31 -4.19 7.90 3.32
N LEU A 32 -3.08 7.30 3.74
CA LEU A 32 -2.50 6.11 3.10
C LEU A 32 -3.51 4.97 2.83
N GLU A 33 -4.51 4.79 3.70
CA GLU A 33 -5.57 3.79 3.57
C GLU A 33 -6.32 3.87 2.22
N TYR A 34 -6.46 5.06 1.64
CA TYR A 34 -7.15 5.26 0.37
C TYR A 34 -6.41 4.60 -0.81
N ALA A 35 -5.10 4.39 -0.71
CA ALA A 35 -4.36 3.63 -1.73
C ALA A 35 -4.75 2.14 -1.76
N PHE A 36 -5.56 1.69 -0.81
CA PHE A 36 -6.05 0.31 -0.68
C PHE A 36 -7.57 0.24 -0.64
N GLU A 37 -8.26 1.37 -0.77
CA GLU A 37 -9.72 1.43 -0.88
C GLU A 37 -10.10 1.18 -2.34
N VAL A 38 -10.76 0.04 -2.58
CA VAL A 38 -11.08 -0.43 -3.93
C VAL A 38 -12.57 -0.73 -4.05
N ARG A 39 -13.11 -0.63 -5.27
CA ARG A 39 -14.51 -0.99 -5.57
C ARG A 39 -14.70 -2.51 -5.43
N PRO A 40 -15.94 -3.01 -5.26
CA PRO A 40 -16.20 -4.45 -5.19
C PRO A 40 -15.65 -5.26 -6.38
N ALA A 41 -15.68 -4.67 -7.58
CA ALA A 41 -15.12 -5.28 -8.79
C ALA A 41 -13.58 -5.38 -8.80
N GLU A 42 -12.91 -4.65 -7.91
CA GLU A 42 -11.45 -4.53 -7.83
C GLU A 42 -10.87 -5.29 -6.64
N LEU A 43 -11.70 -6.01 -5.87
CA LEU A 43 -11.25 -6.77 -4.69
C LEU A 43 -10.14 -7.79 -5.02
N GLU A 44 -10.12 -8.32 -6.24
CA GLU A 44 -9.06 -9.22 -6.70
C GLU A 44 -7.67 -8.54 -6.71
N ALA A 45 -7.58 -7.26 -7.09
CA ALA A 45 -6.33 -6.50 -7.07
C ALA A 45 -5.79 -6.37 -5.64
N LEU A 46 -6.68 -6.07 -4.69
CA LEU A 46 -6.32 -5.97 -3.29
C LEU A 46 -5.85 -7.33 -2.74
N GLU A 47 -6.53 -8.42 -3.08
CA GLU A 47 -6.15 -9.76 -2.61
C GLU A 47 -4.80 -10.23 -3.20
N LYS A 48 -4.53 -9.98 -4.48
CA LYS A 48 -3.22 -10.25 -5.08
C LYS A 48 -2.10 -9.48 -4.38
N ALA A 49 -2.32 -8.19 -4.10
CA ALA A 49 -1.35 -7.38 -3.38
C ALA A 49 -1.14 -7.89 -1.94
N ARG A 50 -2.19 -8.34 -1.25
CA ARG A 50 -2.06 -8.95 0.09
C ARG A 50 -1.21 -10.21 0.05
N LEU A 51 -1.52 -11.16 -0.85
CA LEU A 51 -0.76 -12.41 -0.98
C LEU A 51 0.73 -12.15 -1.26
N LYS A 52 1.03 -11.14 -2.07
CA LYS A 52 2.40 -10.78 -2.47
C LYS A 52 3.19 -10.08 -1.37
N PHE A 53 2.56 -9.22 -0.56
CA PHE A 53 3.30 -8.31 0.33
C PHE A 53 3.04 -8.51 1.83
N ASP A 54 1.89 -9.05 2.25
CA ASP A 54 1.54 -9.11 3.68
C ASP A 54 2.53 -9.96 4.50
N HIS A 55 3.08 -11.04 3.92
CA HIS A 55 4.10 -11.86 4.58
C HIS A 55 5.42 -11.09 4.77
N GLN A 56 5.89 -10.37 3.75
CA GLN A 56 7.11 -9.55 3.83
C GLN A 56 6.97 -8.42 4.87
N ILE A 57 5.78 -7.85 4.96
CA ILE A 57 5.44 -6.83 5.97
C ILE A 57 5.43 -7.45 7.37
N ALA A 58 4.90 -8.68 7.52
CA ALA A 58 4.89 -9.39 8.79
C ALA A 58 6.32 -9.60 9.34
N ASP A 59 7.24 -9.94 8.44
CA ASP A 59 8.65 -10.23 8.73
C ASP A 59 9.47 -8.97 9.03
N CYS A 60 8.94 -7.77 8.75
CA CYS A 60 9.63 -6.52 9.07
C CYS A 60 9.75 -6.30 10.59
N GLY A 61 10.94 -5.88 11.01
CA GLY A 61 11.19 -5.38 12.36
C GLY A 61 10.41 -4.09 12.62
N SER A 62 9.93 -3.90 13.85
CA SER A 62 9.08 -2.76 14.23
C SER A 62 9.74 -1.37 14.13
N LYS A 63 11.06 -1.32 13.92
CA LYS A 63 11.84 -0.08 13.73
C LYS A 63 12.39 0.10 12.32
N ASP A 64 12.05 -0.80 11.40
CA ASP A 64 12.50 -0.71 10.02
C ASP A 64 11.55 0.17 9.20
N HIS A 65 11.50 1.46 9.55
CA HIS A 65 10.58 2.43 8.99
C HIS A 65 10.66 2.50 7.46
N GLN A 66 11.89 2.45 6.94
CA GLN A 66 12.15 2.55 5.52
C GLN A 66 11.67 1.30 4.78
N LYS A 67 11.94 0.09 5.33
CA LYS A 67 11.43 -1.13 4.71
C LYS A 67 9.91 -1.23 4.74
N ILE A 68 9.28 -0.83 5.84
CA ILE A 68 7.82 -0.80 5.96
C ILE A 68 7.22 0.15 4.91
N ALA A 69 7.81 1.34 4.75
CA ALA A 69 7.38 2.30 3.73
C ALA A 69 7.55 1.76 2.31
N GLU A 70 8.70 1.18 1.98
CA GLU A 70 8.96 0.57 0.67
C GLU A 70 7.95 -0.53 0.33
N LEU A 71 7.62 -1.39 1.29
CA LEU A 71 6.62 -2.43 1.11
C LEU A 71 5.21 -1.85 0.98
N ALA A 72 4.87 -0.79 1.71
CA ALA A 72 3.61 -0.08 1.56
C ALA A 72 3.46 0.50 0.15
N ILE A 73 4.49 1.18 -0.35
CA ILE A 73 4.55 1.77 -1.69
C ILE A 73 4.43 0.68 -2.75
N ALA A 74 5.21 -0.39 -2.62
CA ALA A 74 5.18 -1.51 -3.57
C ALA A 74 3.81 -2.20 -3.60
N LYS A 75 3.18 -2.36 -2.44
CA LYS A 75 1.83 -2.92 -2.33
C LYS A 75 0.79 -2.02 -2.98
N ALA A 76 0.82 -0.71 -2.73
CA ALA A 76 -0.10 0.27 -3.31
C ALA A 76 0.03 0.33 -4.85
N ARG A 77 1.27 0.35 -5.37
CA ARG A 77 1.53 0.25 -6.82
C ARG A 77 0.94 -1.01 -7.41
N CYS A 78 1.15 -2.15 -6.75
CA CYS A 78 0.60 -3.42 -7.19
C CYS A 78 -0.94 -3.40 -7.28
N VAL A 79 -1.62 -2.75 -6.33
CA VAL A 79 -3.08 -2.56 -6.41
C VAL A 79 -3.44 -1.68 -7.60
N SER A 80 -2.78 -0.54 -7.75
CA SER A 80 -3.02 0.41 -8.85
C SER A 80 -2.81 -0.22 -10.23
N ASP A 81 -1.73 -0.99 -10.41
CA ASP A 81 -1.40 -1.68 -11.66
C ASP A 81 -2.48 -2.69 -12.02
N TYR A 82 -2.91 -3.54 -11.07
CA TYR A 82 -3.98 -4.50 -11.33
C TYR A 82 -5.32 -3.84 -11.63
N ILE A 83 -5.65 -2.73 -10.96
CA ILE A 83 -6.88 -1.97 -11.27
C ILE A 83 -6.83 -1.42 -12.70
N ALA A 84 -5.68 -0.89 -13.12
CA ALA A 84 -5.50 -0.39 -14.49
C ALA A 84 -5.62 -1.53 -15.52
N GLU A 85 -5.06 -2.72 -15.24
CA GLU A 85 -5.19 -3.89 -16.10
C GLU A 85 -6.64 -4.38 -16.24
N MET A 86 -7.45 -4.31 -15.17
CA MET A 86 -8.86 -4.71 -15.21
C MET A 86 -9.77 -3.69 -15.92
N ALA A 87 -9.31 -2.44 -16.09
CA ALA A 87 -10.06 -1.36 -16.72
C ALA A 87 -9.83 -1.27 -18.24
N GLY A 88 -8.80 -1.94 -18.76
CA GLY A 88 -8.47 -2.02 -20.20
C GLY A 88 -9.06 -3.24 -20.88
#